data_AF-A0A2G5MJI7-F1
#
_entry.id   AF-A0A2G5MJI7-F1
#
_cell.length_a   1.000
_cell.length_b   1.000
_cell.length_c   1.000
_cell.angle_alpha   90.00
_cell.angle_beta   90.00
_cell.angle_gamma   90.00
#
_symmetry.space_group_name_H-M   'P 1'
#
loop_
_entity.id
_entity.type
_entity.pdbx_description
1 polymer ?
#
loop_
_entity_poly.entity_id
_entity_poly.type
_entity_poly.pdbx_seq_one_letter_code
_entity_poly.pdbx_strand_id
1 'polypeptide(L)'
;TELLKGEDVSAEERSAYLKIIDSKSKRLKVLIDDLFEVSKMASGNIQLKKETVDISQLLEQALAEYDDAIQGSSLDFRVNTPSSAEPVLAF
;
A
#
# COMPACT_ATOMS: atom_id res chain seq x y z
N THR A 1 -22.94 3.87 12.32
CA THR A 1 -23.96 4.41 11.38
C THR A 1 -25.04 5.21 12.10
N GLU A 2 -25.19 5.13 13.43
CA GLU A 2 -26.14 5.95 14.20
C GLU A 2 -25.77 7.43 14.28
N LEU A 3 -24.48 7.77 14.31
CA LEU A 3 -23.98 9.15 14.32
C LEU A 3 -24.33 9.96 13.06
N LEU A 4 -24.69 9.30 11.95
CA LEU A 4 -25.10 9.94 10.68
C LEU A 4 -26.64 10.06 10.54
N LYS A 5 -27.40 9.57 11.52
CA LYS A 5 -28.87 9.50 11.49
C LYS A 5 -29.56 10.62 12.27
N GLY A 6 -28.82 11.44 13.03
CA GLY A 6 -29.37 12.60 13.72
C GLY A 6 -29.62 13.76 12.75
N GLU A 7 -30.77 14.42 12.87
CA GLU A 7 -31.15 15.56 12.03
C GLU A 7 -30.30 16.83 12.29
N ASP A 8 -29.46 16.83 13.34
CA ASP A 8 -28.64 17.97 13.79
C ASP A 8 -27.15 17.95 13.35
N VAL A 9 -26.73 17.01 12.49
CA VAL A 9 -25.31 16.89 12.09
C VAL A 9 -25.01 17.86 10.96
N SER A 10 -24.03 18.75 11.16
CA SER A 10 -23.64 19.71 10.11
C SER A 10 -23.11 19.00 8.86
N ALA A 11 -23.15 19.68 7.71
CA ALA A 11 -22.58 19.14 6.48
C ALA A 11 -21.06 18.84 6.63
N GLU A 12 -20.33 19.66 7.40
CA GLU A 12 -18.92 19.41 7.70
C GLU A 12 -18.72 18.17 8.58
N GLU A 13 -19.49 18.02 9.66
CA GLU A 13 -19.41 16.86 10.55
C GLU A 13 -19.75 15.56 9.81
N ARG A 14 -20.77 15.61 8.95
CA ARG A 14 -21.14 14.49 8.09
C ARG A 14 -20.01 14.09 7.14
N SER A 15 -19.33 15.06 6.53
CA SER A 15 -18.17 14.82 5.67
C SER A 15 -16.98 14.24 6.44
N ALA A 16 -16.71 14.74 7.65
CA ALA A 16 -15.67 14.21 8.52
C ALA A 16 -15.94 12.76 8.92
N TYR A 17 -17.18 12.43 9.30
CA TYR A 17 -17.55 11.05 9.61
C TYR A 17 -17.45 10.12 8.40
N LEU A 18 -17.85 10.57 7.21
CA LEU A 18 -17.68 9.80 5.98
C LEU A 18 -16.20 9.51 5.69
N LYS A 19 -15.31 10.50 5.85
CA LYS A 19 -13.86 10.30 5.71
C LYS A 19 -13.31 9.29 6.72
N ILE A 20 -13.75 9.36 7.97
CA ILE A 20 -13.34 8.40 9.01
C ILE A 20 -13.80 6.99 8.64
N ILE A 21 -15.06 6.83 8.24
CA ILE A 21 -15.61 5.52 7.85
C ILE A 21 -14.85 4.95 6.65
N ASP A 22 -14.58 5.76 5.62
CA ASP A 22 -13.81 5.34 4.44
C ASP A 22 -12.40 4.88 4.83
N SER A 23 -11.67 5.68 5.61
CA SER A 23 -10.33 5.34 6.10
C SER A 23 -10.33 4.04 6.92
N LYS A 24 -11.30 3.87 7.84
CA LYS A 24 -11.42 2.65 8.66
C LYS A 24 -11.78 1.42 7.81
N SER A 25 -12.66 1.58 6.82
CA SER A 25 -13.05 0.49 5.92
C SER A 25 -11.89 0.04 5.04
N LYS A 26 -11.12 0.99 4.48
CA LYS A 26 -9.89 0.70 3.73
C LYS A 26 -8.87 -0.05 4.57
N ARG A 27 -8.64 0.39 5.81
CA ARG A 27 -7.72 -0.30 6.74
C ARG A 27 -8.20 -1.71 7.07
N LEU A 28 -9.50 -1.90 7.30
CA LEU A 28 -10.06 -3.23 7.56
C LEU A 28 -9.86 -4.17 6.37
N LYS A 29 -10.05 -3.68 5.14
CA LYS A 29 -9.79 -4.45 3.92
C LYS A 29 -8.34 -4.96 3.89
N VAL A 30 -7.37 -4.08 4.08
CA VAL A 30 -5.95 -4.45 4.11
C VAL A 30 -5.67 -5.53 5.15
N LEU A 31 -6.20 -5.39 6.38
CA LEU A 31 -5.99 -6.40 7.43
C LEU A 31 -6.61 -7.76 7.08
N ILE A 32 -7.73 -7.79 6.36
CA ILE A 32 -8.35 -9.03 5.91
C ILE A 32 -7.49 -9.68 4.82
N ASP A 33 -7.02 -8.90 3.85
CA ASP A 33 -6.16 -9.37 2.78
C ASP A 33 -4.85 -9.96 3.36
N ASP A 34 -4.20 -9.22 4.27
CA ASP A 34 -2.99 -9.66 4.99
C ASP A 34 -3.22 -10.98 5.75
N LEU A 35 -4.36 -11.10 6.45
CA LEU A 35 -4.71 -12.32 7.20
C LEU A 35 -4.82 -13.53 6.27
N PHE A 36 -5.43 -13.36 5.09
CA PHE A 36 -5.54 -14.42 4.09
C PHE A 36 -4.19 -14.80 3.51
N GLU A 37 -3.32 -13.82 3.23
CA GLU A 37 -1.96 -14.09 2.76
C GLU A 37 -1.14 -14.87 3.79
N VAL A 38 -1.13 -14.42 5.06
CA VAL A 38 -0.46 -15.13 6.16
C VAL A 38 -1.00 -16.56 6.33
N SER A 39 -2.31 -16.74 6.22
CA SER A 39 -2.94 -18.07 6.31
C SER A 39 -2.52 -19.00 5.15
N LYS A 40 -2.36 -18.46 3.94
CA LYS A 40 -1.82 -19.21 2.79
C LYS A 40 -0.34 -19.55 2.99
N MET A 41 0.46 -18.62 3.54
CA MET A 41 1.88 -18.85 3.86
C MET A 41 2.03 -19.98 4.88
N ALA A 42 1.27 -19.92 5.98
CA ALA A 42 1.37 -20.87 7.10
C ALA A 42 0.90 -22.29 6.74
N SER A 43 -0.04 -22.42 5.81
CA SER A 43 -0.52 -23.72 5.33
C SER A 43 0.40 -24.39 4.30
N GLY A 44 1.43 -23.69 3.82
CA GLY A 44 2.32 -24.18 2.76
C GLY A 44 1.67 -24.22 1.37
N ASN A 45 0.46 -23.67 1.23
CA ASN A 45 -0.31 -23.66 -0.03
C ASN A 45 0.00 -22.45 -0.92
N ILE A 46 1.08 -21.71 -0.65
CA ILE A 46 1.53 -20.64 -1.54
C ILE A 46 2.27 -21.22 -2.73
N GLN A 47 1.78 -20.88 -3.93
CA GLN A 47 2.50 -21.09 -5.17
C GLN A 47 3.27 -19.81 -5.51
N LEU A 48 4.59 -19.87 -5.42
CA LEU A 48 5.45 -18.79 -5.88
C LEU A 48 5.48 -18.80 -7.41
N LYS A 49 5.09 -17.68 -8.03
CA LYS A 49 5.28 -17.45 -9.46
C LYS A 49 6.69 -16.92 -9.68
N LYS A 50 7.62 -17.84 -9.95
CA LYS A 50 9.01 -17.48 -10.23
C LYS A 50 9.11 -16.83 -11.60
N GLU A 51 9.58 -15.60 -11.63
CA GLU A 51 9.84 -14.88 -12.86
C GLU A 51 11.12 -14.06 -12.73
N THR A 52 11.66 -13.73 -13.90
CA THR A 52 12.87 -12.95 -14.04
C THR A 52 12.49 -11.48 -13.89
N VAL A 53 13.00 -10.79 -12.87
CA VAL A 53 12.62 -9.40 -12.53
C VAL A 53 13.83 -8.48 -12.59
N ASP A 54 13.64 -7.31 -13.20
CA ASP A 54 14.58 -6.19 -13.11
C ASP A 54 14.33 -5.42 -11.80
N ILE A 55 15.22 -5.62 -10.83
CA ILE A 55 15.11 -4.99 -9.51
C ILE A 55 15.33 -3.47 -9.58
N SER A 56 16.16 -3.00 -10.52
CA SER A 56 16.38 -1.57 -10.71
C SER A 56 15.09 -0.90 -11.18
N GLN A 57 14.40 -1.51 -12.15
CA GLN A 57 13.10 -1.03 -12.63
C GLN A 57 12.03 -1.08 -11.54
N LEU A 58 11.97 -2.15 -10.75
CA LEU A 58 11.02 -2.26 -9.65
C LEU A 58 11.23 -1.16 -8.60
N LEU A 59 12.49 -0.87 -8.28
CA LEU A 59 12.83 0.21 -7.34
C LEU A 59 12.46 1.59 -7.91
N GLU A 60 12.74 1.84 -9.19
CA GLU A 60 12.34 3.08 -9.87
C GLU A 60 10.82 3.29 -9.87
N GLN A 61 10.04 2.22 -10.11
CA GLN A 61 8.58 2.26 -10.04
C GLN A 61 8.09 2.62 -8.64
N ALA A 62 8.66 2.01 -7.60
CA ALA A 62 8.32 2.33 -6.22
C ALA A 62 8.63 3.80 -5.90
N LEU A 63 9.80 4.30 -6.30
CA LEU A 63 10.16 5.70 -6.09
C LEU A 63 9.20 6.66 -6.80
N ALA A 64 8.79 6.34 -8.03
CA ALA A 64 7.82 7.13 -8.79
C ALA A 64 6.42 7.13 -8.15
N GLU A 65 5.96 6.00 -7.60
CA GLU A 65 4.66 5.92 -6.91
C GLU A 65 4.61 6.81 -5.66
N TYR A 66 5.74 7.03 -5.01
CA TYR A 66 5.87 7.84 -3.80
C TYR A 66 6.48 9.23 -4.03
N ASP A 67 6.61 9.70 -5.29
CA ASP A 67 7.31 10.96 -5.60
C ASP A 67 6.71 12.16 -4.83
N ASP A 68 5.38 12.31 -4.80
CA ASP A 68 4.71 13.38 -4.04
C ASP A 68 5.07 13.36 -2.54
N ALA A 69 5.16 12.17 -1.95
CA ALA A 69 5.52 12.02 -0.54
C ALA A 69 7.01 12.30 -0.29
N ILE A 70 7.88 11.94 -1.25
CA ILE A 70 9.32 12.19 -1.22
C ILE A 70 9.59 13.71 -1.32
N GLN A 71 9.01 14.38 -2.32
CA GLN A 71 9.13 15.83 -2.51
C GLN A 71 8.56 16.63 -1.34
N GLY A 72 7.50 16.12 -0.70
CA GLY A 72 6.92 16.71 0.50
C GLY A 72 7.72 16.47 1.79
N SER A 73 8.77 15.65 1.74
CA SER A 73 9.60 15.32 2.90
C SER A 73 10.84 16.22 2.99
N SER A 74 11.48 16.24 4.16
CA SER A 74 12.79 16.91 4.36
C SER A 74 13.98 16.00 4.09
N LEU A 75 13.78 14.88 3.37
CA LEU A 75 14.77 13.83 3.19
C LEU A 75 15.33 13.85 1.76
N ASP A 76 16.65 13.70 1.64
CA ASP A 76 17.32 13.49 0.36
C ASP A 76 17.41 11.99 0.05
N PHE A 77 16.64 11.54 -0.94
CA PHE A 77 16.67 10.16 -1.40
C PHE A 77 17.86 9.95 -2.35
N ARG A 78 18.82 9.13 -1.93
CA ARG A 78 20.00 8.75 -2.75
C ARG A 78 19.87 7.31 -3.20
N VAL A 79 19.67 7.13 -4.51
CA VAL A 79 19.45 5.82 -5.11
C VAL A 79 20.72 5.41 -5.85
N ASN A 80 21.20 4.19 -5.59
CA ASN A 80 22.33 3.61 -6.28
C ASN A 80 21.92 2.24 -6.82
N THR A 81 21.74 2.16 -8.13
CA THR A 81 21.40 0.94 -8.86
C THR A 81 22.55 0.58 -9.82
N PRO A 82 22.84 -0.72 -9.99
CA PRO A 82 23.89 -1.15 -10.92
C PRO A 82 23.52 -0.77 -12.36
N SER A 83 24.52 -0.35 -13.14
CA SER A 83 24.36 0.12 -14.52
C SER A 83 23.93 -0.98 -15.50
N SER A 84 24.17 -2.24 -15.14
CA SER A 84 23.61 -3.42 -15.81
C SER A 84 22.61 -4.07 -14.86
N ALA A 85 21.32 -3.89 -15.14
CA ALA A 85 20.27 -4.66 -14.50
C ALA A 85 20.37 -6.10 -14.99
N GLU A 86 21.21 -6.91 -14.35
CA GLU A 86 21.10 -8.35 -14.51
C GLU A 86 19.81 -8.78 -13.81
N PRO A 87 18.88 -9.43 -14.53
CA PRO A 87 17.64 -9.85 -13.93
C PRO A 87 17.91 -10.82 -12.78
N VAL A 88 17.38 -10.50 -11.60
CA VAL A 88 17.59 -11.32 -10.41
C VAL A 88 16.48 -12.38 -10.34
N LEU A 89 16.86 -13.62 -10.05
CA LEU A 89 15.90 -14.67 -9.72
C LEU A 89 15.31 -14.36 -8.34
N ALA A 90 14.02 -14.03 -8.29
CA ALA A 90 13.27 -14.00 -7.05
C ALA A 90 13.05 -15.44 -6.56
N PHE A 91 13.60 -15.79 -5.38
CA PHE A 91 13.58 -17.16 -4.82
C PHE A 91 12.31 -17.46 -4.03
#